data_AF-N4U151-F1
#
_entry.id   AF-N4U151-F1
#
_cell.length_a   1.000
_cell.length_b   1.000
_cell.length_c   1.000
_cell.angle_alpha   90.00
_cell.angle_beta   90.00
_cell.angle_gamma   90.00
#
_symmetry.space_group_name_H-M   'P 1'
#
loop_
_entity.id
_entity.type
_entity.pdbx_description
1 polymer ?
#
loop_
_entity_poly.entity_id
_entity_poly.type
_entity_poly.pdbx_seq_one_letter_code
_entity_poly.pdbx_strand_id
1 'polypeptide(L)'
;MNEPDDASSEENEENEESECLGNIKLGKNLGKALRHLRYQDKERVLWVDAICINQNDDVERATQVLRMSSIYQDCSRVIIWLGPEKHDIGLVFSELAHIGSQVEKTTNGFIMSSPDTTDFRWWKDDVPVSFSDEVWFASEIKPDYEQPVVELYKSCFLANIKALSRWELRGCPRNPDEDDPYPSGGTYLDAFAATFLQDGRIERRPTEGFTLEHIKDRFEIEFLSTASTPVSKLSRGDMMEYVIWTRSKGRAMVTTERGSIGLACTFAQPGDVICVVLGCDFPVLLRPSEDNTWKFLSDCYVWDLEATQGLLGPLPSLWQAQLFYDPVTEHRSYTRYHNPETGELTAEDPRLEPLVGWQRVSVEELGRDLTGDDPEVYDFFRNMEDGRIVNSDPRLELEALKSRGVNLETFVLS
;
A
#
# COMPACT_ATOMS: atom_id res chain seq x y z
N MET A 1 72.22 -18.02 0.23
CA MET A 1 71.73 -18.08 -1.16
C MET A 1 71.26 -19.50 -1.41
N ASN A 2 69.97 -19.59 -1.72
CA ASN A 2 69.14 -20.73 -2.10
C ASN A 2 68.75 -21.73 -1.00
N GLU A 3 67.48 -21.60 -0.64
CA GLU A 3 66.65 -22.39 0.27
C GLU A 3 66.41 -23.82 -0.27
N PRO A 4 66.08 -24.79 0.60
CA PRO A 4 65.70 -26.14 0.21
C PRO A 4 64.18 -26.32 0.08
N ASP A 5 63.83 -27.22 -0.82
CA ASP A 5 62.51 -27.61 -1.29
C ASP A 5 61.55 -28.18 -0.24
N ASP A 6 60.27 -27.91 -0.50
CA ASP A 6 59.03 -28.37 0.13
C ASP A 6 58.97 -29.88 0.40
N ALA A 7 58.68 -30.22 1.66
CA ALA A 7 58.26 -31.55 2.08
C ALA A 7 56.76 -31.51 2.43
N SER A 8 55.97 -32.09 1.52
CA SER A 8 54.68 -32.76 1.70
C SER A 8 54.07 -32.79 3.11
N SER A 9 52.94 -32.08 3.27
CA SER A 9 51.89 -32.40 4.23
C SER A 9 50.54 -32.22 3.54
N GLU A 10 50.07 -33.27 2.85
CA GLU A 10 48.67 -33.35 2.43
C GLU A 10 47.83 -33.69 3.68
N GLU A 11 46.91 -32.78 3.96
CA GLU A 11 46.05 -32.71 5.12
C GLU A 11 44.99 -33.81 5.09
N ASN A 12 44.63 -34.28 6.29
CA ASN A 12 43.50 -35.16 6.52
C ASN A 12 42.19 -34.42 6.15
N GLU A 13 41.55 -34.78 5.05
CA GLU A 13 40.15 -34.44 4.80
C GLU A 13 39.27 -35.26 5.75
N GLU A 14 38.89 -34.64 6.87
CA GLU A 14 37.81 -35.11 7.74
C GLU A 14 36.49 -35.06 6.95
N ASN A 15 35.98 -36.23 6.58
CA ASN A 15 34.59 -36.40 6.15
C ASN A 15 33.66 -36.13 7.36
N GLU A 16 33.24 -34.87 7.53
CA GLU A 16 32.11 -34.53 8.41
C GLU A 16 30.83 -35.13 7.81
N GLU A 17 30.39 -36.27 8.36
CA GLU A 17 29.05 -36.79 8.13
C GLU A 17 28.03 -35.75 8.62
N SER A 18 27.34 -35.09 7.68
CA SER A 18 26.26 -34.13 7.97
C SER A 18 25.17 -34.77 8.82
N GLU A 19 25.17 -34.48 10.12
CA GLU A 19 24.17 -34.97 11.06
C GLU A 19 22.80 -34.35 10.73
N CYS A 20 21.77 -35.18 10.56
CA CYS A 20 20.43 -34.69 10.22
C CYS A 20 19.80 -33.99 11.43
N LEU A 21 19.82 -32.65 11.44
CA LEU A 21 19.30 -31.81 12.53
C LEU A 21 17.76 -31.80 12.65
N GLY A 22 17.04 -32.32 11.66
CA GLY A 22 15.58 -32.41 11.69
C GLY A 22 14.93 -32.50 10.31
N ASN A 23 13.61 -32.62 10.30
CA ASN A 23 12.79 -32.67 9.07
C ASN A 23 11.85 -31.47 9.01
N ILE A 24 11.87 -30.73 7.89
CA ILE A 24 10.97 -29.60 7.63
C ILE A 24 10.00 -29.97 6.51
N LYS A 25 8.69 -29.73 6.71
CA LYS A 25 7.68 -29.92 5.68
C LYS A 25 7.68 -28.72 4.73
N LEU A 26 7.86 -28.97 3.43
CA LEU A 26 7.92 -27.92 2.42
C LEU A 26 6.79 -28.05 1.40
N GLY A 27 6.29 -26.91 0.93
CA GLY A 27 5.42 -26.85 -0.25
C GLY A 27 6.13 -27.37 -1.49
N LYS A 28 5.38 -28.05 -2.39
CA LYS A 28 5.93 -28.67 -3.61
C LYS A 28 6.70 -27.69 -4.50
N ASN A 29 6.23 -26.44 -4.59
CA ASN A 29 6.89 -25.39 -5.40
C ASN A 29 8.22 -24.96 -4.78
N LEU A 30 8.25 -24.66 -3.49
CA LEU A 30 9.46 -24.29 -2.78
C LEU A 30 10.51 -25.41 -2.81
N GLY A 31 10.09 -26.65 -2.57
CA GLY A 31 11.00 -27.80 -2.67
C GLY A 31 11.59 -28.00 -4.07
N LYS A 32 10.88 -27.61 -5.14
CA LYS A 32 11.45 -27.58 -6.49
C LYS A 32 12.43 -26.43 -6.65
N ALA A 33 12.06 -25.22 -6.23
CA ALA A 33 12.90 -24.04 -6.30
C ALA A 33 14.26 -24.26 -5.61
N LEU A 34 14.24 -24.73 -4.36
CA LEU A 34 15.46 -24.96 -3.57
C LEU A 34 16.43 -25.94 -4.25
N ARG A 35 15.91 -27.01 -4.89
CA ARG A 35 16.76 -27.95 -5.64
C ARG A 35 17.43 -27.30 -6.85
N HIS A 36 16.77 -26.35 -7.52
CA HIS A 36 17.33 -25.63 -8.66
C HIS A 36 18.26 -24.49 -8.22
N LEU A 37 18.03 -23.92 -7.04
CA LEU A 37 18.87 -22.87 -6.47
C LEU A 37 20.12 -23.43 -5.76
N ARG A 38 20.15 -24.71 -5.42
CA ARG A 38 21.29 -25.36 -4.78
C ARG A 38 22.52 -25.32 -5.70
N TYR A 39 23.66 -24.84 -5.19
CA TYR A 39 24.94 -25.02 -5.88
C TYR A 39 25.39 -26.48 -5.78
N GLN A 40 26.13 -26.99 -6.78
CA GLN A 40 26.55 -28.40 -6.77
C GLN A 40 27.74 -28.65 -5.83
N ASP A 41 28.52 -27.60 -5.57
CA ASP A 41 29.87 -27.65 -5.01
C ASP A 41 30.01 -26.84 -3.72
N LYS A 42 29.00 -26.05 -3.35
CA LYS A 42 29.04 -25.20 -2.16
C LYS A 42 27.69 -24.99 -1.52
N GLU A 43 27.72 -24.55 -0.27
CA GLU A 43 26.52 -24.14 0.43
C GLU A 43 25.95 -22.84 -0.14
N ARG A 44 24.64 -22.69 -0.03
CA ARG A 44 23.94 -21.44 -0.37
C ARG A 44 23.10 -21.01 0.81
N VAL A 45 23.37 -19.82 1.31
CA VAL A 45 22.53 -19.17 2.33
C VAL A 45 21.32 -18.54 1.62
N LEU A 46 20.12 -18.96 2.02
CA LEU A 46 18.86 -18.43 1.53
C LEU A 46 17.97 -18.11 2.71
N TRP A 47 17.35 -16.92 2.70
CA TRP A 47 16.22 -16.64 3.55
C TRP A 47 14.94 -16.99 2.81
N VAL A 48 14.09 -17.81 3.44
CA VAL A 48 12.80 -18.23 2.90
C VAL A 48 11.80 -18.19 4.05
N ASP A 49 10.77 -17.37 3.95
CA ASP A 49 9.72 -17.20 4.96
C ASP A 49 9.18 -18.53 5.52
N ALA A 50 8.86 -19.49 4.64
CA ALA A 50 8.33 -20.79 5.02
C ALA A 50 9.33 -21.70 5.79
N ILE A 51 10.60 -21.32 5.88
CA ILE A 51 11.66 -22.08 6.56
C ILE A 51 12.23 -21.28 7.74
N CYS A 52 12.52 -20.00 7.52
CA CYS A 52 13.21 -19.13 8.46
C CYS A 52 12.29 -18.51 9.50
N ILE A 53 10.98 -18.58 9.31
CA ILE A 53 9.97 -18.14 10.29
C ILE A 53 9.33 -19.39 10.90
N ASN A 54 9.28 -19.45 12.23
CA ASN A 54 8.53 -20.49 12.91
C ASN A 54 7.02 -20.32 12.64
N GLN A 55 6.53 -21.07 11.67
CA GLN A 55 5.13 -20.99 11.23
C GLN A 55 4.12 -21.42 12.32
N ASN A 56 4.57 -22.05 13.41
CA ASN A 56 3.72 -22.47 14.53
C ASN A 56 3.76 -21.49 15.71
N ASP A 57 4.54 -20.41 15.62
CA ASP A 57 4.59 -19.33 16.61
C ASP A 57 3.97 -18.07 16.01
N ASP A 58 2.75 -17.77 16.42
CA ASP A 58 1.99 -16.64 15.89
C ASP A 58 2.64 -15.29 16.23
N VAL A 59 3.35 -15.20 17.36
CA VAL A 59 4.04 -13.97 17.78
C VAL A 59 5.24 -13.73 16.88
N GLU A 60 6.09 -14.75 16.70
CA GLU A 60 7.24 -14.66 15.80
C GLU A 60 6.78 -14.35 14.37
N ARG A 61 5.76 -15.06 13.89
CA ARG A 61 5.23 -14.87 12.54
C ARG A 61 4.75 -13.43 12.32
N ALA A 62 3.99 -12.86 13.26
CA ALA A 62 3.54 -11.47 13.17
C ALA A 62 4.73 -10.50 13.15
N THR A 63 5.73 -10.69 14.01
CA THR A 63 6.94 -9.86 14.03
C THR A 63 7.74 -9.97 12.72
N GLN A 64 7.89 -11.17 12.15
CA GLN A 64 8.63 -11.38 10.91
C GLN A 64 7.89 -10.86 9.68
N VAL A 65 6.55 -10.94 9.66
CA VAL A 65 5.72 -10.37 8.59
C VAL A 65 5.89 -8.85 8.50
N LEU A 66 5.88 -8.15 9.64
CA LEU A 66 6.14 -6.70 9.70
C LEU A 66 7.53 -6.35 9.13
N ARG A 67 8.52 -7.23 9.31
CA ARG A 67 9.89 -7.05 8.83
C ARG A 67 10.10 -7.43 7.37
N MET A 68 9.13 -8.02 6.67
CA MET A 68 9.34 -8.52 5.31
C MET A 68 9.84 -7.45 4.34
N SER A 69 9.32 -6.21 4.45
CA SER A 69 9.79 -5.08 3.64
C SER A 69 11.29 -4.84 3.81
N SER A 70 11.76 -4.75 5.06
CA SER A 70 13.18 -4.57 5.38
C SER A 70 14.05 -5.75 4.93
N ILE A 71 13.56 -6.98 5.10
CA ILE A 71 14.28 -8.20 4.71
C ILE A 71 14.48 -8.23 3.18
N TYR A 72 13.48 -7.84 2.39
CA TYR A 72 13.62 -7.74 0.94
C TYR A 72 14.50 -6.57 0.50
N GLN A 73 14.45 -5.45 1.22
CA GLN A 73 15.26 -4.27 0.93
C GLN A 73 16.75 -4.49 1.21
N ASP A 74 17.07 -5.18 2.31
CA ASP A 74 18.45 -5.39 2.77
C ASP A 74 19.09 -6.68 2.22
N CYS A 75 18.33 -7.53 1.53
CA CYS A 75 18.90 -8.73 0.95
C CYS A 75 19.88 -8.40 -0.18
N SER A 76 20.98 -9.15 -0.25
CA SER A 76 21.97 -9.00 -1.32
C SER A 76 21.40 -9.28 -2.71
N ARG A 77 20.35 -10.10 -2.80
CA ARG A 77 19.61 -10.40 -4.01
C ARG A 77 18.27 -11.07 -3.71
N VAL A 78 17.19 -10.53 -4.27
CA VAL A 78 15.89 -11.21 -4.30
C VAL A 78 15.86 -12.21 -5.46
N ILE A 79 15.45 -13.46 -5.21
CA ILE A 79 15.28 -14.50 -6.23
C ILE A 79 13.80 -14.79 -6.39
N ILE A 80 13.25 -14.47 -7.58
CA ILE A 80 11.86 -14.79 -7.93
C ILE A 80 11.84 -16.12 -8.68
N TRP A 81 11.22 -17.14 -8.10
CA TRP A 81 11.08 -18.45 -8.72
C TRP A 81 9.78 -18.56 -9.53
N LEU A 82 9.91 -18.56 -10.85
CA LEU A 82 8.77 -18.64 -11.79
C LEU A 82 8.39 -20.08 -12.19
N GLY A 83 9.20 -21.05 -11.79
CA GLY A 83 9.07 -22.46 -12.19
C GLY A 83 10.29 -22.98 -12.96
N PRO A 84 10.33 -24.30 -13.24
CA PRO A 84 11.40 -24.89 -14.05
C PRO A 84 11.37 -24.34 -15.47
N GLU A 85 12.56 -24.28 -16.10
CA GLU A 85 12.77 -23.76 -17.44
C GLU A 85 11.81 -24.42 -18.44
N LYS A 86 11.08 -23.57 -19.16
CA LYS A 86 10.37 -23.90 -20.40
C LYS A 86 10.98 -23.03 -21.50
N HIS A 87 10.97 -23.53 -22.73
CA HIS A 87 11.68 -22.96 -23.90
C HIS A 87 11.48 -21.44 -24.11
N ASP A 88 10.43 -20.83 -23.57
CA ASP A 88 10.10 -19.42 -23.78
C ASP A 88 10.57 -18.46 -22.66
N ILE A 89 11.18 -18.96 -21.58
CA ILE A 89 11.56 -18.15 -20.41
C ILE A 89 12.86 -17.35 -20.63
N GLY A 90 13.76 -17.81 -21.51
CA GLY A 90 15.01 -17.13 -21.82
C GLY A 90 14.81 -15.74 -22.45
N LEU A 91 13.79 -15.61 -23.31
CA LEU A 91 13.40 -14.34 -23.94
C LEU A 91 12.86 -13.33 -22.93
N VAL A 92 12.07 -13.80 -21.96
CA VAL A 92 11.53 -12.95 -20.88
C VAL A 92 12.67 -12.37 -20.03
N PHE A 93 13.68 -13.18 -19.68
CA PHE A 93 14.81 -12.71 -18.87
C PHE A 93 15.76 -11.79 -19.62
N SER A 94 16.01 -12.01 -20.92
CA SER A 94 16.79 -11.06 -21.72
C SER A 94 16.09 -9.71 -21.84
N GLU A 95 14.76 -9.72 -21.96
CA GLU A 95 13.97 -8.49 -22.06
C GLU A 95 13.89 -7.75 -20.72
N LEU A 96 13.69 -8.45 -19.61
CA LEU A 96 13.75 -7.86 -18.27
C LEU A 96 15.14 -7.29 -17.94
N ALA A 97 16.22 -7.96 -18.38
CA ALA A 97 17.58 -7.45 -18.23
C ALA A 97 17.83 -6.21 -19.10
N HIS A 98 17.30 -6.19 -20.33
CA HIS A 98 17.33 -5.02 -21.19
C HIS A 98 16.57 -3.85 -20.55
N ILE A 99 15.39 -4.12 -19.97
CA ILE A 99 14.59 -3.10 -19.30
C ILE A 99 15.30 -2.54 -18.07
N GLY A 100 15.84 -3.43 -17.23
CA GLY A 100 16.63 -3.03 -16.07
C GLY A 100 17.86 -2.21 -16.42
N SER A 101 18.46 -2.41 -17.61
CA SER A 101 19.64 -1.63 -18.03
C SER A 101 19.30 -0.24 -18.57
N GLN A 102 18.02 0.08 -18.82
CA GLN A 102 17.61 1.41 -19.28
C GLN A 102 17.50 2.44 -18.15
N VAL A 103 17.55 2.00 -16.90
CA VAL A 103 17.35 2.84 -15.70
C VAL A 103 18.46 2.62 -14.68
N GLU A 104 18.81 3.69 -13.95
CA GLU A 104 19.77 3.71 -12.85
C GLU A 104 19.04 4.07 -11.57
N LYS A 105 19.36 3.36 -10.47
CA LYS A 105 18.84 3.69 -9.14
C LYS A 105 19.96 4.30 -8.31
N THR A 106 19.77 5.54 -7.88
CA THR A 106 20.75 6.23 -7.03
C THR A 106 20.70 5.70 -5.60
N THR A 107 21.76 5.98 -4.84
CA THR A 107 21.87 5.58 -3.43
C THR A 107 20.82 6.22 -2.52
N ASN A 108 20.21 7.33 -2.94
CA ASN A 108 19.06 7.97 -2.29
C ASN A 108 17.71 7.57 -2.89
N GLY A 109 17.65 6.49 -3.66
CA GLY A 109 16.40 5.86 -4.09
C GLY A 109 15.73 6.43 -5.34
N PHE A 110 16.25 7.53 -5.92
CA PHE A 110 15.75 8.07 -7.17
C PHE A 110 16.07 7.12 -8.33
N ILE A 111 15.08 6.94 -9.20
CA ILE A 111 15.23 6.20 -10.45
C ILE A 111 15.38 7.23 -11.57
N MET A 112 16.43 7.09 -12.36
CA MET A 112 16.72 7.95 -13.50
C MET A 112 17.13 7.12 -14.71
N SER A 113 17.28 7.73 -15.87
CA SER A 113 17.71 7.02 -17.07
C SER A 113 19.19 6.63 -17.00
N SER A 114 19.53 5.44 -17.49
CA SER A 114 20.92 5.04 -17.71
C SER A 114 21.58 5.93 -18.78
N PRO A 115 22.89 6.23 -18.70
CA PRO A 115 23.60 7.05 -19.70
C PRO A 115 23.46 6.53 -21.14
N ASP A 116 23.35 5.20 -21.28
CA ASP A 116 23.22 4.51 -22.58
C ASP A 116 21.76 4.13 -22.88
N THR A 117 20.79 4.78 -22.23
CA THR A 117 19.36 4.54 -22.42
C THR A 117 18.94 4.79 -23.88
N THR A 118 18.05 3.92 -24.38
CA THR A 118 17.45 4.08 -25.71
C THR A 118 16.28 5.06 -25.71
N ASP A 119 15.64 5.30 -24.56
CA ASP A 119 14.62 6.32 -24.36
C ASP A 119 14.66 6.88 -22.93
N PHE A 120 14.93 8.18 -22.83
CA PHE A 120 15.16 8.92 -21.59
C PHE A 120 13.95 9.02 -20.64
N ARG A 121 12.81 8.40 -20.99
CA ARG A 121 11.57 8.42 -20.22
C ARG A 121 11.29 7.10 -19.50
N TRP A 122 12.12 6.08 -19.65
CA TRP A 122 11.88 4.72 -19.11
C TRP A 122 11.73 4.63 -17.59
N TRP A 123 12.23 5.60 -16.84
CA TRP A 123 12.03 5.71 -15.39
C TRP A 123 10.66 6.30 -15.00
N LYS A 124 9.85 6.72 -15.97
CA LYS A 124 8.50 7.22 -15.75
C LYS A 124 7.47 6.11 -15.90
N ASP A 125 6.52 6.09 -14.98
CA ASP A 125 5.46 5.08 -14.88
C ASP A 125 4.44 5.10 -16.05
N ASP A 126 4.49 6.11 -16.92
CA ASP A 126 3.61 6.30 -18.07
C ASP A 126 4.19 5.79 -19.41
N VAL A 127 5.45 5.32 -19.41
CA VAL A 127 6.06 4.69 -20.58
C VAL A 127 5.70 3.19 -20.58
N PRO A 128 4.90 2.71 -21.55
CA PRO A 128 4.52 1.30 -21.59
C PRO A 128 5.76 0.43 -21.80
N VAL A 129 5.94 -0.57 -20.94
CA VAL A 129 6.92 -1.64 -21.17
C VAL A 129 6.45 -2.44 -22.38
N SER A 130 7.03 -2.19 -23.55
CA SER A 130 6.74 -2.98 -24.75
C SER A 130 7.63 -4.21 -24.77
N PHE A 131 7.10 -5.35 -24.35
CA PHE A 131 7.74 -6.63 -24.62
C PHE A 131 7.64 -6.96 -26.12
N SER A 132 8.58 -7.71 -26.67
CA SER A 132 8.46 -8.25 -28.04
C SER A 132 7.21 -9.15 -28.18
N ASP A 133 6.65 -9.24 -29.39
CA ASP A 133 5.48 -10.06 -29.68
C ASP A 133 5.66 -11.54 -29.26
N GLU A 134 6.90 -12.02 -29.26
CA GLU A 134 7.30 -13.37 -28.86
C GLU A 134 7.21 -13.57 -27.33
N VAL A 135 7.49 -12.55 -26.53
CA VAL A 135 7.34 -12.55 -25.07
C VAL A 135 5.88 -12.42 -24.65
N TRP A 136 5.09 -11.63 -25.39
CA TRP A 136 3.64 -11.57 -25.21
C TRP A 136 2.99 -12.94 -25.45
N PHE A 137 3.36 -13.64 -26.52
CA PHE A 137 2.85 -14.96 -26.86
C PHE A 137 3.19 -16.03 -25.79
N ALA A 138 4.36 -15.93 -25.15
CA ALA A 138 4.76 -16.82 -24.05
C ALA A 138 3.95 -16.60 -22.76
N SER A 139 3.49 -15.37 -22.51
CA SER A 139 2.69 -15.01 -21.33
C SER A 139 1.22 -15.43 -21.42
N GLU A 140 0.71 -15.68 -22.64
CA GLU A 140 -0.68 -16.11 -22.92
C GLU A 140 -0.95 -17.60 -22.61
N ILE A 141 0.08 -18.43 -22.36
CA ILE A 141 -0.08 -19.87 -22.07
C ILE A 141 -0.38 -20.14 -20.58
N LYS A 142 -1.28 -19.36 -19.96
CA LYS A 142 -1.98 -19.76 -18.72
C LYS A 142 -3.49 -19.67 -18.91
N PRO A 143 -4.23 -20.79 -18.88
CA PRO A 143 -5.66 -20.83 -19.21
C PRO A 143 -6.60 -20.33 -18.11
N ASP A 144 -6.09 -19.76 -17.00
CA ASP A 144 -6.91 -19.43 -15.83
C ASP A 144 -7.19 -17.93 -15.63
N TYR A 145 -6.69 -17.05 -16.50
CA TYR A 145 -7.07 -15.64 -16.52
C TYR A 145 -7.77 -15.32 -17.83
N GLU A 146 -9.09 -15.17 -17.80
CA GLU A 146 -9.92 -14.86 -18.99
C GLU A 146 -9.62 -13.46 -19.59
N GLN A 147 -8.82 -12.61 -18.92
CA GLN A 147 -8.38 -11.31 -19.46
C GLN A 147 -6.97 -10.94 -18.97
N PRO A 148 -6.13 -10.30 -19.82
CA PRO A 148 -4.86 -9.72 -19.38
C PRO A 148 -5.08 -8.73 -18.23
N VAL A 149 -4.23 -8.81 -17.20
CA VAL A 149 -4.31 -7.98 -15.98
C VAL A 149 -4.41 -6.48 -16.29
N VAL A 150 -3.74 -6.01 -17.34
CA VAL A 150 -3.81 -4.61 -17.82
C VAL A 150 -5.22 -4.25 -18.34
N GLU A 151 -5.86 -5.14 -19.10
CA GLU A 151 -7.22 -4.91 -19.61
C GLU A 151 -8.27 -5.05 -18.51
N LEU A 152 -8.03 -5.88 -17.48
CA LEU A 152 -8.85 -5.91 -16.27
C LEU A 152 -8.77 -4.57 -15.53
N TYR A 153 -7.57 -4.03 -15.29
CA TYR A 153 -7.39 -2.73 -14.63
C TYR A 153 -8.02 -1.58 -15.41
N LYS A 154 -7.84 -1.57 -16.73
CA LYS A 154 -8.48 -0.63 -17.64
C LYS A 154 -9.99 -0.77 -17.62
N SER A 155 -10.52 -1.98 -17.65
CA SER A 155 -11.96 -2.22 -17.55
C SER A 155 -12.53 -1.76 -16.21
N CYS A 156 -11.79 -1.89 -15.11
CA CYS A 156 -12.20 -1.41 -13.79
C CYS A 156 -12.20 0.13 -13.71
N PHE A 157 -11.14 0.78 -14.20
CA PHE A 157 -11.11 2.23 -14.34
C PHE A 157 -12.28 2.71 -15.21
N LEU A 158 -12.48 2.12 -16.38
CA LEU A 158 -13.60 2.44 -17.27
C LEU A 158 -14.96 2.18 -16.65
N ALA A 159 -15.10 1.12 -15.84
CA ALA A 159 -16.33 0.83 -15.13
C ALA A 159 -16.60 1.87 -14.05
N ASN A 160 -15.57 2.31 -13.32
CA ASN A 160 -15.69 3.42 -12.37
C ASN A 160 -16.07 4.71 -13.10
N ILE A 161 -15.39 5.05 -14.20
CA ILE A 161 -15.70 6.22 -15.06
C ILE A 161 -17.14 6.17 -15.60
N LYS A 162 -17.59 5.01 -16.07
CA LYS A 162 -18.97 4.82 -16.55
C LYS A 162 -19.98 4.92 -15.42
N ALA A 163 -19.67 4.37 -14.26
CA ALA A 163 -20.47 4.54 -13.06
C ALA A 163 -20.63 6.03 -12.72
N LEU A 164 -19.62 6.88 -12.98
CA LEU A 164 -19.71 8.35 -12.83
C LEU A 164 -20.79 8.92 -13.72
N SER A 165 -20.66 8.70 -15.03
CA SER A 165 -21.55 9.26 -16.03
C SER A 165 -23.02 8.83 -15.87
N ARG A 166 -23.27 7.76 -15.11
CA ARG A 166 -24.60 7.20 -14.88
C ARG A 166 -25.04 7.24 -13.43
N TRP A 167 -24.20 7.80 -12.54
CA TRP A 167 -24.39 7.77 -11.10
C TRP A 167 -24.62 6.36 -10.52
N GLU A 168 -24.12 5.29 -11.15
CA GLU A 168 -24.39 3.90 -10.74
C GLU A 168 -23.51 3.45 -9.56
N LEU A 169 -23.98 3.64 -8.32
CA LEU A 169 -23.30 3.16 -7.12
C LEU A 169 -23.71 1.71 -6.80
N ARG A 170 -22.73 0.79 -6.71
CA ARG A 170 -23.00 -0.62 -6.39
C ARG A 170 -23.56 -0.75 -4.97
N GLY A 171 -24.74 -1.37 -4.86
CA GLY A 171 -25.38 -1.65 -3.58
C GLY A 171 -26.22 -0.50 -3.02
N CYS A 172 -26.35 0.60 -3.75
CA CYS A 172 -27.18 1.73 -3.33
C CYS A 172 -28.64 1.52 -3.77
N PRO A 173 -29.64 1.57 -2.85
CA PRO A 173 -31.06 1.42 -3.22
C PRO A 173 -31.58 2.55 -4.12
N ARG A 174 -31.02 3.75 -3.94
CA ARG A 174 -31.26 4.95 -4.76
C ARG A 174 -29.93 5.66 -4.91
N ASN A 175 -29.46 5.84 -6.13
CA ASN A 175 -28.30 6.69 -6.36
C ASN A 175 -28.61 8.13 -5.91
N PRO A 176 -27.77 8.72 -5.05
CA PRO A 176 -27.93 10.11 -4.61
C PRO A 176 -27.73 11.05 -5.78
N ASP A 177 -28.43 12.18 -5.76
CA ASP A 177 -28.23 13.27 -6.70
C ASP A 177 -26.96 14.05 -6.31
N GLU A 178 -26.33 14.75 -7.26
CA GLU A 178 -25.02 15.38 -7.06
C GLU A 178 -24.99 16.43 -5.94
N ASP A 179 -26.10 17.15 -5.80
CA ASP A 179 -26.35 18.17 -4.79
C ASP A 179 -26.95 17.60 -3.49
N ASP A 180 -27.22 16.29 -3.43
CA ASP A 180 -27.73 15.69 -2.20
C ASP A 180 -26.73 15.91 -1.05
N PRO A 181 -27.21 16.21 0.17
CA PRO A 181 -26.35 16.37 1.32
C PRO A 181 -25.66 15.04 1.65
N TYR A 182 -24.34 15.09 1.82
CA TYR A 182 -23.53 13.92 2.14
C TYR A 182 -23.42 13.73 3.67
N PRO A 183 -23.39 12.48 4.20
CA PRO A 183 -23.52 12.23 5.64
C PRO A 183 -22.49 12.95 6.54
N SER A 184 -21.25 13.12 6.08
CA SER A 184 -20.17 13.79 6.81
C SER A 184 -20.04 15.29 6.51
N GLY A 185 -20.94 15.83 5.68
CA GLY A 185 -20.94 17.23 5.26
C GLY A 185 -20.56 17.41 3.79
N GLY A 186 -20.92 18.57 3.22
CA GLY A 186 -20.81 18.82 1.79
C GLY A 186 -21.88 18.08 0.99
N THR A 187 -21.65 17.93 -0.31
CA THR A 187 -22.54 17.20 -1.22
C THR A 187 -21.97 15.84 -1.61
N TYR A 188 -22.80 14.97 -2.21
CA TYR A 188 -22.30 13.71 -2.76
C TYR A 188 -21.24 13.94 -3.83
N LEU A 189 -21.32 15.02 -4.63
CA LEU A 189 -20.27 15.40 -5.58
C LEU A 189 -18.93 15.76 -4.89
N ASP A 190 -18.97 16.44 -3.74
CA ASP A 190 -17.75 16.74 -2.97
C ASP A 190 -17.07 15.45 -2.51
N ALA A 191 -17.86 14.53 -1.93
CA ALA A 191 -17.39 13.23 -1.51
C ALA A 191 -16.80 12.43 -2.66
N PHE A 192 -17.45 12.56 -3.81
CA PHE A 192 -17.09 11.89 -5.03
C PHE A 192 -15.69 12.29 -5.49
N ALA A 193 -15.52 13.59 -5.67
CA ALA A 193 -14.27 14.21 -6.09
C ALA A 193 -13.12 13.86 -5.13
N ALA A 194 -13.37 13.93 -3.82
CA ALA A 194 -12.37 13.58 -2.81
C ALA A 194 -11.99 12.09 -2.85
N THR A 195 -12.95 11.20 -3.11
CA THR A 195 -12.75 9.75 -3.10
C THR A 195 -11.84 9.24 -4.22
N PHE A 196 -11.95 9.79 -5.43
CA PHE A 196 -11.12 9.35 -6.56
C PHE A 196 -9.64 9.68 -6.41
N LEU A 197 -9.34 10.71 -5.63
CA LEU A 197 -7.97 11.12 -5.34
C LEU A 197 -7.48 10.57 -4.00
N GLN A 198 -8.29 9.80 -3.28
CA GLN A 198 -8.02 9.36 -1.92
C GLN A 198 -7.57 10.54 -1.02
N ASP A 199 -8.36 11.63 -1.06
CA ASP A 199 -8.11 12.92 -0.40
C ASP A 199 -6.79 13.61 -0.81
N GLY A 200 -6.31 13.40 -2.04
CA GLY A 200 -5.13 14.05 -2.62
C GLY A 200 -5.30 15.54 -2.98
N ARG A 201 -6.18 16.25 -2.27
CA ARG A 201 -6.55 17.64 -2.54
C ARG A 201 -5.80 18.62 -1.64
N ILE A 202 -5.61 19.86 -2.07
CA ILE A 202 -4.80 20.87 -1.35
C ILE A 202 -5.34 21.14 0.05
N GLU A 203 -6.67 21.07 0.25
CA GLU A 203 -7.29 21.26 1.56
C GLU A 203 -6.84 20.20 2.58
N ARG A 204 -6.48 19.01 2.10
CA ARG A 204 -5.90 17.92 2.90
C ARG A 204 -4.38 17.88 2.83
N ARG A 205 -3.78 18.23 1.69
CA ARG A 205 -2.33 18.15 1.42
C ARG A 205 -1.82 19.50 0.91
N PRO A 206 -1.50 20.46 1.78
CA PRO A 206 -1.22 21.84 1.36
C PRO A 206 -0.05 22.01 0.39
N THR A 207 0.88 21.05 0.34
CA THR A 207 2.06 21.07 -0.53
C THR A 207 1.86 20.34 -1.86
N GLU A 208 0.78 19.57 -2.01
CA GLU A 208 0.55 18.68 -3.15
C GLU A 208 -0.93 18.63 -3.53
N GLY A 209 -1.25 18.78 -4.82
CA GLY A 209 -2.56 18.43 -5.35
C GLY A 209 -3.34 19.59 -5.92
N PHE A 210 -4.66 19.42 -5.96
CA PHE A 210 -5.62 20.34 -6.56
C PHE A 210 -6.67 20.74 -5.53
N THR A 211 -7.27 21.93 -5.65
CA THR A 211 -8.40 22.29 -4.78
C THR A 211 -9.59 21.39 -5.09
N LEU A 212 -10.46 21.14 -4.11
CA LEU A 212 -11.69 20.37 -4.32
C LEU A 212 -12.53 20.96 -5.47
N GLU A 213 -12.61 22.28 -5.55
CA GLU A 213 -13.33 22.97 -6.62
C GLU A 213 -12.71 22.70 -8.00
N HIS A 214 -11.38 22.76 -8.12
CA HIS A 214 -10.72 22.44 -9.39
C HIS A 214 -10.97 20.99 -9.81
N ILE A 215 -11.02 20.08 -8.84
CA ILE A 215 -11.31 18.66 -9.08
C ILE A 215 -12.75 18.52 -9.60
N LYS A 216 -13.73 19.17 -8.94
CA LYS A 216 -15.14 19.15 -9.33
C LYS A 216 -15.37 19.73 -10.71
N ASP A 217 -14.83 20.92 -11.00
CA ASP A 217 -14.91 21.57 -12.31
C ASP A 217 -14.43 20.63 -13.42
N ARG A 218 -13.31 19.95 -13.20
CA ARG A 218 -12.74 18.99 -14.14
C ARG A 218 -13.61 17.74 -14.28
N PHE A 219 -14.16 17.20 -13.18
CA PHE A 219 -15.08 16.07 -13.25
C PHE A 219 -16.35 16.40 -14.04
N GLU A 220 -16.96 17.56 -13.81
CA GLU A 220 -18.14 18.00 -14.53
C GLU A 220 -17.86 18.20 -16.03
N ILE A 221 -16.80 18.95 -16.35
CA ILE A 221 -16.44 19.31 -17.72
C ILE A 221 -15.94 18.10 -18.50
N GLU A 222 -15.15 17.22 -17.91
CA GLU A 222 -14.41 16.19 -18.64
C GLU A 222 -14.91 14.78 -18.45
N PHE A 223 -15.74 14.49 -17.45
CA PHE A 223 -16.26 13.14 -17.22
C PHE A 223 -17.78 13.07 -17.37
N LEU A 224 -18.54 14.05 -16.88
CA LEU A 224 -19.98 14.09 -17.07
C LEU A 224 -20.36 14.49 -18.50
N SER A 225 -19.64 15.45 -19.10
CA SER A 225 -19.90 15.86 -20.50
C SER A 225 -19.40 14.85 -21.54
N THR A 226 -18.41 14.03 -21.19
CA THR A 226 -17.72 13.10 -22.10
C THR A 226 -18.17 11.64 -21.96
N ALA A 227 -19.32 11.36 -21.35
CA ALA A 227 -19.92 10.01 -21.32
C ALA A 227 -20.05 9.33 -22.72
N SER A 228 -19.82 10.09 -23.79
CA SER A 228 -19.76 9.68 -25.20
C SER A 228 -18.34 9.54 -25.80
N THR A 229 -17.29 9.98 -25.11
CA THR A 229 -15.91 10.00 -25.61
C THR A 229 -15.17 8.72 -25.20
N PRO A 230 -14.63 7.93 -26.14
CA PRO A 230 -13.81 6.77 -25.82
C PRO A 230 -12.56 7.21 -25.04
N VAL A 231 -12.22 6.53 -23.95
CA VAL A 231 -11.03 6.84 -23.11
C VAL A 231 -9.71 6.80 -23.88
N SER A 232 -9.66 6.12 -25.02
CA SER A 232 -8.52 6.19 -25.95
C SER A 232 -8.31 7.57 -26.58
N LYS A 233 -9.27 8.49 -26.47
CA LYS A 233 -9.23 9.86 -26.99
C LYS A 233 -9.04 10.93 -25.91
N LEU A 234 -9.05 10.55 -24.63
CA LEU A 234 -8.61 11.43 -23.56
C LEU A 234 -7.10 11.61 -23.68
N SER A 235 -6.61 12.85 -23.56
CA SER A 235 -5.18 13.10 -23.62
C SER A 235 -4.53 12.59 -22.33
N ARG A 236 -3.86 11.43 -22.42
CA ARG A 236 -3.04 10.76 -21.38
C ARG A 236 -1.94 11.62 -20.71
N GLY A 237 -1.92 12.93 -20.93
CA GLY A 237 -0.90 13.87 -20.43
C GLY A 237 -1.33 14.68 -19.21
N ASP A 238 -2.55 14.53 -18.72
CA ASP A 238 -3.03 15.31 -17.58
C ASP A 238 -2.71 14.61 -16.26
N MET A 239 -1.93 15.28 -15.40
CA MET A 239 -1.51 14.80 -14.08
C MET A 239 -2.71 14.32 -13.23
N MET A 240 -3.87 14.96 -13.37
CA MET A 240 -5.11 14.56 -12.69
C MET A 240 -5.57 13.16 -13.12
N GLU A 241 -5.64 12.88 -14.42
CA GLU A 241 -6.05 11.55 -14.93
C GLU A 241 -5.09 10.46 -14.45
N TYR A 242 -3.80 10.75 -14.43
CA TYR A 242 -2.78 9.84 -13.90
C TYR A 242 -3.01 9.53 -12.41
N VAL A 243 -3.28 10.54 -11.58
CA VAL A 243 -3.57 10.34 -10.15
C VAL A 243 -4.87 9.55 -9.96
N ILE A 244 -5.94 9.89 -10.68
CA ILE A 244 -7.21 9.15 -10.63
C ILE A 244 -6.99 7.68 -11.04
N TRP A 245 -6.26 7.44 -12.14
CA TRP A 245 -5.95 6.10 -12.62
C TRP A 245 -5.17 5.30 -11.57
N THR A 246 -4.07 5.84 -11.05
CA THR A 246 -3.21 5.16 -10.07
C THR A 246 -3.96 4.83 -8.78
N ARG A 247 -4.80 5.76 -8.29
CA ARG A 247 -5.58 5.59 -7.05
C ARG A 247 -6.80 4.67 -7.20
N SER A 248 -7.37 4.55 -8.39
CA SER A 248 -8.56 3.72 -8.65
C SER A 248 -8.27 2.38 -9.35
N LYS A 249 -7.03 2.14 -9.78
CA LYS A 249 -6.60 0.91 -10.43
C LYS A 249 -6.92 -0.31 -9.55
N GLY A 250 -7.72 -1.24 -10.10
CA GLY A 250 -8.08 -2.48 -9.41
C GLY A 250 -9.14 -2.31 -8.32
N ARG A 251 -9.72 -1.12 -8.19
CA ARG A 251 -10.78 -0.81 -7.24
C ARG A 251 -12.10 -0.62 -7.95
N ALA A 252 -13.19 -0.89 -7.24
CA ALA A 252 -14.54 -0.53 -7.61
C ALA A 252 -15.08 0.47 -6.59
N MET A 253 -15.95 1.36 -7.07
CA MET A 253 -16.71 2.22 -6.20
C MET A 253 -17.78 1.44 -5.44
N VAL A 254 -17.87 1.70 -4.14
CA VAL A 254 -18.80 1.04 -3.22
C VAL A 254 -19.57 2.08 -2.41
N THR A 255 -20.76 1.70 -1.96
CA THR A 255 -21.53 2.43 -0.95
C THR A 255 -21.70 1.60 0.31
N THR A 256 -21.79 2.27 1.45
CA THR A 256 -22.17 1.65 2.72
C THR A 256 -23.66 1.84 3.00
N GLU A 257 -24.21 1.08 3.94
CA GLU A 257 -25.58 1.27 4.44
C GLU A 257 -25.81 2.66 5.06
N ARG A 258 -24.74 3.36 5.45
CA ARG A 258 -24.78 4.72 5.99
C ARG A 258 -24.83 5.80 4.90
N GLY A 259 -24.78 5.41 3.63
CA GLY A 259 -24.71 6.34 2.50
C GLY A 259 -23.30 6.79 2.14
N SER A 260 -22.28 6.41 2.93
CA SER A 260 -20.88 6.75 2.62
C SER A 260 -20.43 6.09 1.32
N ILE A 261 -19.63 6.80 0.53
CA ILE A 261 -19.00 6.27 -0.68
C ILE A 261 -17.51 5.97 -0.46
N GLY A 262 -16.98 5.01 -1.22
CA GLY A 262 -15.57 4.65 -1.14
C GLY A 262 -15.06 3.84 -2.33
N LEU A 263 -13.78 3.50 -2.27
CA LEU A 263 -13.08 2.61 -3.20
C LEU A 263 -12.63 1.35 -2.47
N ALA A 264 -13.05 0.19 -2.94
CA ALA A 264 -12.60 -1.11 -2.43
C ALA A 264 -12.26 -2.06 -3.59
N CYS A 265 -11.85 -3.30 -3.33
CA CYS A 265 -11.59 -4.26 -4.40
C CYS A 265 -12.79 -4.49 -5.32
N THR A 266 -12.53 -4.91 -6.57
CA THR A 266 -13.55 -5.10 -7.61
C THR A 266 -14.53 -6.23 -7.35
N PHE A 267 -14.18 -7.14 -6.43
CA PHE A 267 -14.98 -8.26 -5.95
C PHE A 267 -15.74 -7.97 -4.65
N ALA A 268 -15.75 -6.70 -4.20
CA ALA A 268 -16.63 -6.24 -3.13
C ALA A 268 -18.11 -6.48 -3.52
N GLN A 269 -18.90 -6.92 -2.54
CA GLN A 269 -20.32 -7.24 -2.72
C GLN A 269 -21.16 -6.81 -1.51
N PRO A 270 -22.49 -6.68 -1.66
CA PRO A 270 -23.37 -6.43 -0.53
C PRO A 270 -23.19 -7.49 0.57
N GLY A 271 -23.10 -7.02 1.82
CA GLY A 271 -22.81 -7.85 3.00
C GLY A 271 -21.34 -7.88 3.41
N ASP A 272 -20.42 -7.34 2.60
CA ASP A 272 -19.06 -7.04 3.05
C ASP A 272 -19.08 -5.85 4.02
N VAL A 273 -18.13 -5.84 4.95
CA VAL A 273 -18.04 -4.86 6.03
C VAL A 273 -16.74 -4.08 5.92
N ILE A 274 -16.84 -2.76 5.98
CA ILE A 274 -15.68 -1.86 6.05
C ILE A 274 -15.33 -1.62 7.52
N CYS A 275 -14.08 -1.90 7.88
CA CYS A 275 -13.60 -1.83 9.25
C CYS A 275 -12.41 -0.87 9.35
N VAL A 276 -12.43 0.00 10.37
CA VAL A 276 -11.23 0.71 10.83
C VAL A 276 -10.53 -0.21 11.82
N VAL A 277 -9.35 -0.70 11.45
CA VAL A 277 -8.54 -1.57 12.33
C VAL A 277 -7.54 -0.69 13.06
N LEU A 278 -7.52 -0.77 14.39
CA LEU A 278 -6.58 0.00 15.20
C LEU A 278 -5.14 -0.40 14.86
N GLY A 279 -4.30 0.60 14.55
CA GLY A 279 -2.92 0.40 14.10
C GLY A 279 -2.76 0.20 12.59
N CYS A 280 -3.84 0.23 11.80
CA CYS A 280 -3.77 0.29 10.34
C CYS A 280 -4.00 1.72 9.85
N ASP A 281 -3.23 2.13 8.84
CA ASP A 281 -3.30 3.47 8.24
C ASP A 281 -4.44 3.62 7.21
N PHE A 282 -5.17 2.53 6.94
CA PHE A 282 -6.28 2.51 5.99
C PHE A 282 -7.41 1.59 6.50
N PRO A 283 -8.67 1.93 6.22
CA PRO A 283 -9.78 1.01 6.42
C PRO A 283 -9.61 -0.26 5.57
N VAL A 284 -10.17 -1.37 6.04
CA VAL A 284 -10.11 -2.67 5.35
C VAL A 284 -11.51 -3.19 5.06
N LEU A 285 -11.64 -3.91 3.95
CA LEU A 285 -12.85 -4.62 3.59
C LEU A 285 -12.75 -6.08 4.07
N LEU A 286 -13.70 -6.49 4.91
CA LEU A 286 -13.81 -7.83 5.44
C LEU A 286 -15.10 -8.49 4.97
N ARG A 287 -15.06 -9.82 4.79
CA ARG A 287 -16.25 -10.63 4.50
C ARG A 287 -16.51 -11.59 5.65
N PRO A 288 -17.72 -11.62 6.23
CA PRO A 288 -18.05 -12.61 7.25
C PRO A 288 -18.10 -14.02 6.64
N SER A 289 -17.54 -14.99 7.36
CA SER A 289 -17.60 -16.41 7.04
C SER A 289 -18.62 -17.13 7.94
N GLU A 290 -19.07 -18.31 7.53
CA GLU A 290 -20.07 -19.12 8.28
C GLU A 290 -19.56 -19.62 9.65
N ASP A 291 -18.24 -19.69 9.83
CA ASP A 291 -17.57 -20.16 11.05
C ASP A 291 -17.22 -19.05 12.06
N ASN A 292 -17.86 -17.88 11.93
CA ASN A 292 -17.57 -16.67 12.71
C ASN A 292 -16.14 -16.12 12.54
N THR A 293 -15.43 -16.52 11.49
CA THR A 293 -14.20 -15.86 11.06
C THR A 293 -14.49 -14.81 10.00
N TRP A 294 -13.48 -13.99 9.71
CA TRP A 294 -13.57 -12.93 8.72
C TRP A 294 -12.49 -13.09 7.68
N LYS A 295 -12.85 -13.00 6.41
CA LYS A 295 -11.89 -13.00 5.33
C LYS A 295 -11.48 -11.57 4.99
N PHE A 296 -10.19 -11.27 5.09
CA PHE A 296 -9.64 -10.04 4.54
C PHE A 296 -9.74 -10.06 3.01
N LEU A 297 -10.32 -9.01 2.43
CA LEU A 297 -10.50 -8.88 0.98
C LEU A 297 -9.51 -7.89 0.37
N SER A 298 -9.48 -6.67 0.90
CA SER A 298 -8.55 -5.61 0.47
C SER A 298 -8.50 -4.49 1.48
N ASP A 299 -7.53 -3.61 1.31
CA ASP A 299 -7.64 -2.25 1.80
C ASP A 299 -8.78 -1.50 1.07
N CYS A 300 -9.26 -0.43 1.67
CA CYS A 300 -10.27 0.43 1.07
C CYS A 300 -10.07 1.88 1.49
N TYR A 301 -10.66 2.78 0.71
CA TYR A 301 -10.70 4.20 1.02
C TYR A 301 -12.16 4.62 1.16
N VAL A 302 -12.51 5.27 2.26
CA VAL A 302 -13.84 5.85 2.50
C VAL A 302 -13.63 7.21 3.12
N TRP A 303 -14.09 8.26 2.45
CA TRP A 303 -13.83 9.64 2.88
C TRP A 303 -14.28 9.91 4.33
N ASP A 304 -15.39 9.31 4.75
CA ASP A 304 -15.96 9.47 6.11
C ASP A 304 -15.11 8.84 7.21
N LEU A 305 -14.15 7.99 6.85
CA LEU A 305 -13.27 7.32 7.81
C LEU A 305 -11.92 8.02 7.95
N GLU A 306 -11.59 8.92 7.02
CA GLU A 306 -10.34 9.67 7.00
C GLU A 306 -10.20 10.60 8.20
N ALA A 307 -8.95 10.95 8.52
CA ALA A 307 -8.62 11.86 9.62
C ALA A 307 -9.28 11.46 10.95
N THR A 308 -9.24 10.17 11.27
CA THR A 308 -9.76 9.60 12.53
C THR A 308 -11.30 9.76 12.69
N GLN A 309 -12.01 10.18 11.64
CA GLN A 309 -13.46 10.38 11.70
C GLN A 309 -14.23 9.07 11.90
N GLY A 310 -13.68 7.94 11.44
CA GLY A 310 -14.25 6.62 11.71
C GLY A 310 -14.30 6.24 13.20
N LEU A 311 -13.44 6.86 14.03
CA LEU A 311 -13.38 6.61 15.47
C LEU A 311 -14.02 7.73 16.29
N LEU A 312 -13.79 9.00 15.92
CA LEU A 312 -14.22 10.17 16.69
C LEU A 312 -15.46 10.88 16.14
N GLY A 313 -15.96 10.46 14.98
CA GLY A 313 -16.99 11.18 14.24
C GLY A 313 -16.44 12.39 13.47
N PRO A 314 -17.31 13.17 12.81
CA PRO A 314 -16.89 14.27 11.95
C PRO A 314 -16.15 15.37 12.72
N LEU A 315 -15.25 16.08 12.04
CA LEU A 315 -14.62 17.27 12.60
C LEU A 315 -15.67 18.37 12.86
N PRO A 316 -15.51 19.20 13.91
CA PRO A 316 -16.38 20.36 14.12
C PRO A 316 -16.39 21.28 12.90
N SER A 317 -17.55 21.87 12.59
CA SER A 317 -17.71 22.75 11.42
C SER A 317 -16.58 23.79 11.40
N LEU A 318 -15.85 23.85 10.27
CA LEU A 318 -14.65 24.66 9.98
C LEU A 318 -13.30 23.96 10.12
N TRP A 319 -13.14 22.97 11.01
CA TRP A 319 -11.83 22.32 11.17
C TRP A 319 -11.50 21.40 10.01
N GLN A 320 -10.24 21.44 9.56
CA GLN A 320 -9.69 20.60 8.50
C GLN A 320 -8.46 19.86 9.02
N ALA A 321 -8.41 18.55 8.81
CA ALA A 321 -7.18 17.80 9.01
C ALA A 321 -6.28 17.94 7.78
N GLN A 322 -5.04 18.34 7.97
CA GLN A 322 -4.02 18.56 6.94
C GLN A 322 -2.84 17.62 7.17
N LEU A 323 -2.36 17.01 6.09
CA LEU A 323 -1.24 16.08 6.07
C LEU A 323 -0.02 16.83 5.55
N PHE A 324 1.06 16.78 6.30
CA PHE A 324 2.34 17.39 5.94
C PHE A 324 3.39 16.31 5.82
N TYR A 325 4.17 16.34 4.75
CA TYR A 325 5.32 15.46 4.61
C TYR A 325 6.47 15.96 5.46
N ASP A 326 7.13 15.02 6.12
CA ASP A 326 8.35 15.31 6.86
C ASP A 326 9.49 15.58 5.87
N PRO A 327 10.09 16.78 5.89
CA PRO A 327 11.16 17.15 4.96
C PRO A 327 12.46 16.37 5.19
N VAL A 328 12.62 15.70 6.34
CA VAL A 328 13.82 14.92 6.66
C VAL A 328 13.71 13.51 6.11
N THR A 329 12.56 12.87 6.27
CA THR A 329 12.34 11.50 5.79
C THR A 329 11.81 11.46 4.36
N GLU A 330 11.15 12.51 3.88
CA GLU A 330 10.52 12.66 2.56
C GLU A 330 9.38 11.68 2.24
N HIS A 331 9.27 10.53 2.93
CA HIS A 331 8.25 9.51 2.71
C HIS A 331 7.25 9.39 3.87
N ARG A 332 7.52 10.00 5.03
CA ARG A 332 6.59 10.00 6.17
C ARG A 332 5.83 11.30 6.26
N SER A 333 4.75 11.28 7.01
CA SER A 333 3.88 12.43 7.18
C SER A 333 3.36 12.56 8.60
N TYR A 334 2.81 13.72 8.92
CA TYR A 334 2.14 13.99 10.18
C TYR A 334 0.89 14.82 9.94
N THR A 335 -0.10 14.68 10.83
CA THR A 335 -1.38 15.39 10.70
C THR A 335 -1.39 16.63 11.60
N ARG A 336 -1.89 17.74 11.08
CA ARG A 336 -2.21 18.97 11.82
C ARG A 336 -3.64 19.39 11.52
N TYR A 337 -4.27 20.08 12.46
CA TYR A 337 -5.64 20.55 12.34
C TYR A 337 -5.63 22.06 12.12
N HIS A 338 -6.24 22.47 11.01
CA HIS A 338 -6.32 23.85 10.59
C HIS A 338 -7.74 24.38 10.77
N ASN A 339 -7.88 25.54 11.41
CA ASN A 339 -9.11 26.31 11.43
C ASN A 339 -8.97 27.48 10.44
N PRO A 340 -9.65 27.44 9.29
CA PRO A 340 -9.53 28.47 8.25
C PRO A 340 -10.16 29.80 8.65
N GLU A 341 -11.05 29.85 9.65
CA GLU A 341 -11.65 31.11 10.12
C GLU A 341 -10.67 31.89 10.99
N THR A 342 -9.96 31.21 11.90
CA THR A 342 -8.99 31.84 12.80
C THR A 342 -7.56 31.86 12.24
N GLY A 343 -7.29 31.03 11.23
CA GLY A 343 -5.94 30.74 10.71
C GLY A 343 -5.10 29.88 11.66
N GLU A 344 -5.72 29.25 12.66
CA GLU A 344 -5.02 28.42 13.64
C GLU A 344 -4.58 27.10 13.00
N LEU A 345 -3.34 26.68 13.23
CA LEU A 345 -2.82 25.37 12.86
C LEU A 345 -2.22 24.71 14.11
N THR A 346 -2.74 23.55 14.49
CA THR A 346 -2.35 22.85 15.73
C THR A 346 -2.13 21.36 15.51
N ALA A 347 -1.33 20.72 16.37
CA ALA A 347 -1.19 19.26 16.40
C ALA A 347 -2.30 18.56 17.18
N GLU A 348 -3.11 19.33 17.92
CA GLU A 348 -4.18 18.80 18.75
C GLU A 348 -5.47 18.63 17.95
N ASP A 349 -6.02 17.41 17.97
CA ASP A 349 -7.32 17.13 17.37
C ASP A 349 -8.41 17.87 18.16
N PRO A 350 -9.21 18.74 17.51
CA PRO A 350 -10.22 19.56 18.19
C PRO A 350 -11.35 18.74 18.84
N ARG A 351 -11.44 17.44 18.54
CA ARG A 351 -12.41 16.51 19.16
C ARG A 351 -11.90 15.87 20.45
N LEU A 352 -10.59 15.95 20.72
CA LEU A 352 -9.97 15.32 21.88
C LEU A 352 -9.84 16.31 23.03
N GLU A 353 -9.97 15.81 24.25
CA GLU A 353 -9.64 16.56 25.46
C GLU A 353 -8.13 16.85 25.55
N PRO A 354 -7.71 17.82 26.39
CA PRO A 354 -6.30 18.13 26.56
C PRO A 354 -5.45 16.89 26.91
N LEU A 355 -4.26 16.82 26.34
CA LEU A 355 -3.31 15.74 26.58
C LEU A 355 -2.73 15.86 28.02
N VAL A 356 -3.29 15.12 28.98
CA VAL A 356 -2.88 15.15 30.39
C VAL A 356 -1.92 13.99 30.70
N GLY A 357 -0.81 14.28 31.39
CA GLY A 357 0.18 13.27 31.80
C GLY A 357 1.07 12.74 30.68
N TRP A 358 0.88 13.24 29.46
CA TRP A 358 1.65 12.90 28.28
C TRP A 358 2.11 14.17 27.57
N GLN A 359 3.20 14.04 26.82
CA GLN A 359 3.76 15.11 26.01
C GLN A 359 4.07 14.58 24.60
N ARG A 360 3.68 15.33 23.57
CA ARG A 360 4.09 15.03 22.19
C ARG A 360 5.59 15.28 22.02
N VAL A 361 6.27 14.37 21.33
CA VAL A 361 7.74 14.33 21.19
C VAL A 361 8.10 14.46 19.72
N SER A 362 9.07 15.31 19.40
CA SER A 362 9.61 15.39 18.04
C SER A 362 10.53 14.22 17.72
N VAL A 363 10.88 14.03 16.44
CA VAL A 363 11.84 12.98 16.03
C VAL A 363 13.22 13.25 16.66
N GLU A 364 13.64 14.50 16.76
CA GLU A 364 14.90 14.90 17.39
C GLU A 364 14.91 14.55 18.89
N GLU A 365 13.78 14.69 19.57
CA GLU A 365 13.62 14.39 21.00
C GLU A 365 13.43 12.90 21.31
N LEU A 366 13.18 12.08 20.29
CA LEU A 366 13.05 10.63 20.40
C LEU A 366 14.38 9.98 20.83
N GLY A 367 15.51 10.57 20.43
CA GLY A 367 16.85 10.09 20.78
C GLY A 367 17.26 8.79 20.08
N ARG A 368 16.53 8.36 19.05
CA ARG A 368 16.86 7.25 18.15
C ARG A 368 16.38 7.55 16.73
N ASP A 369 16.97 6.87 15.76
CA ASP A 369 16.50 6.92 14.38
C ASP A 369 15.13 6.25 14.22
N LEU A 370 14.38 6.69 13.21
CA LEU A 370 13.13 6.06 12.80
C LEU A 370 13.43 4.73 12.10
N THR A 371 12.56 3.76 12.35
CA THR A 371 12.68 2.38 11.85
C THR A 371 11.43 2.00 11.06
N GLY A 372 11.47 0.89 10.33
CA GLY A 372 10.29 0.39 9.61
C GLY A 372 9.07 0.07 10.51
N ASP A 373 9.29 -0.09 11.81
CA ASP A 373 8.23 -0.35 12.79
C ASP A 373 7.49 0.94 13.24
N ASP A 374 8.04 2.11 12.91
CA ASP A 374 7.40 3.40 13.20
C ASP A 374 6.36 3.73 12.11
N PRO A 375 5.22 4.35 12.47
CA PRO A 375 4.11 4.58 11.53
C PRO A 375 4.50 5.53 10.38
N GLU A 376 3.82 5.38 9.24
CA GLU A 376 3.98 6.28 8.09
C GLU A 376 3.41 7.68 8.38
N VAL A 377 2.28 7.73 9.09
CA VAL A 377 1.70 8.95 9.64
C VAL A 377 2.00 9.00 11.14
N TYR A 378 2.96 9.81 11.57
CA TYR A 378 3.48 9.73 12.94
C TYR A 378 3.23 10.98 13.78
N ASP A 379 3.01 10.74 15.06
CA ASP A 379 3.38 11.60 16.17
C ASP A 379 3.79 10.68 17.33
N PHE A 380 4.81 11.06 18.10
CA PHE A 380 5.26 10.30 19.26
C PHE A 380 4.82 10.96 20.56
N PHE A 381 4.61 10.16 21.60
CA PHE A 381 4.11 10.64 22.89
C PHE A 381 4.92 10.04 24.03
N ARG A 382 5.43 10.89 24.92
CA ARG A 382 6.14 10.50 26.14
C ARG A 382 5.21 10.62 27.34
N ASN A 383 5.12 9.55 28.11
CA ASN A 383 4.47 9.56 29.40
C ASN A 383 5.35 10.32 30.40
N MET A 384 4.76 11.27 31.13
CA MET A 384 5.51 12.17 32.02
C MET A 384 5.82 11.54 33.39
N GLU A 385 5.19 10.41 33.73
CA GLU A 385 5.40 9.70 35.00
C GLU A 385 6.54 8.67 34.88
N ASP A 386 6.51 7.83 33.85
CA ASP A 386 7.47 6.73 33.67
C ASP A 386 8.49 6.96 32.53
N GLY A 387 8.31 8.02 31.73
CA GLY A 387 9.19 8.37 30.61
C GLY A 387 9.01 7.49 29.36
N ARG A 388 8.06 6.55 29.35
CA ARG A 388 7.82 5.65 28.21
C ARG A 388 7.35 6.44 26.99
N ILE A 389 7.86 6.09 25.80
CA ILE A 389 7.45 6.67 24.53
C ILE A 389 6.56 5.68 23.77
N VAL A 390 5.47 6.17 23.20
CA VAL A 390 4.56 5.44 22.31
C VAL A 390 4.41 6.19 20.97
N ASN A 391 3.98 5.47 19.93
CA ASN A 391 3.80 5.98 18.55
C ASN A 391 2.32 6.16 18.17
N SER A 392 1.42 6.08 19.15
CA SER A 392 -0.02 6.28 19.04
C SER A 392 -0.47 7.34 20.04
N ASP A 393 -1.50 8.12 19.69
CA ASP A 393 -2.07 9.08 20.64
C ASP A 393 -2.72 8.31 21.81
N PRO A 394 -2.28 8.51 23.06
CA PRO A 394 -2.79 7.77 24.22
C PRO A 394 -4.30 7.97 24.45
N ARG A 395 -4.90 9.03 23.89
CA ARG A 395 -6.34 9.30 23.95
C ARG A 395 -7.15 8.46 22.94
N LEU A 396 -6.47 7.79 22.00
CA LEU A 396 -7.04 6.88 21.01
C LEU A 396 -6.73 5.41 21.32
N GLU A 397 -6.15 5.13 22.48
CA GLU A 397 -5.94 3.76 22.96
C GLU A 397 -7.26 3.07 23.29
N LEU A 398 -7.23 1.74 23.31
CA LEU A 398 -8.41 0.88 23.43
C LEU A 398 -9.37 1.32 24.56
N GLU A 399 -8.84 1.54 25.77
CA GLU A 399 -9.67 1.91 26.93
C GLU A 399 -10.24 3.34 26.81
N ALA A 400 -9.51 4.26 26.18
CA ALA A 400 -9.97 5.62 25.93
C ALA A 400 -11.08 5.65 24.85
N LEU A 401 -10.97 4.83 23.81
CA LEU A 401 -12.02 4.65 22.81
C LEU A 401 -13.28 4.01 23.43
N LYS A 402 -13.12 2.97 24.26
CA LYS A 402 -14.25 2.36 24.99
C LYS A 402 -14.96 3.37 25.89
N SER A 403 -14.22 4.20 26.63
CA SER A 403 -14.82 5.20 27.52
C SER A 403 -15.60 6.28 26.77
N ARG A 404 -15.29 6.51 25.48
CA ARG A 404 -16.04 7.39 24.57
C ARG A 404 -17.27 6.73 23.96
N GLY A 405 -17.47 5.44 24.18
CA GLY A 405 -18.56 4.68 23.58
C GLY A 405 -18.31 4.29 22.12
N VAL A 406 -17.05 4.29 21.66
CA VAL A 406 -16.70 3.75 20.35
C VAL A 406 -16.98 2.24 20.37
N ASN A 407 -17.77 1.76 19.40
CA ASN A 407 -18.06 0.33 19.28
C ASN A 407 -16.81 -0.40 18.78
N LEU A 408 -16.13 -1.09 19.68
CA LEU A 408 -14.92 -1.84 19.41
C LEU A 408 -15.23 -3.34 19.43
N GLU A 409 -14.90 -4.01 18.35
CA GLU A 409 -15.11 -5.44 18.18
C GLU A 409 -13.78 -6.15 17.96
N THR A 410 -13.67 -7.37 18.47
CA THR A 410 -12.53 -8.25 18.20
C THR A 410 -13.02 -9.35 17.27
N PHE A 411 -12.27 -9.59 16.20
CA PHE A 411 -12.59 -10.61 15.20
C PHE A 411 -11.36 -11.48 14.91
N VAL A 412 -11.62 -12.67 14.37
CA VAL A 412 -10.58 -13.62 13.95
C VAL A 412 -10.56 -13.66 12.43
N LEU A 413 -9.37 -13.50 11.84
CA LEU A 413 -9.20 -13.66 10.40
C LEU A 413 -9.13 -15.14 10.01
N SER A 414 -9.76 -15.50 8.88
CA SER A 414 -9.82 -16.87 8.34
C SER A 414 -8.56 -17.28 7.59
#